data_AF-A0A4C1VJ87-F1
#
_entry.id   AF-A0A4C1VJ87-F1
#
_cell.length_a   1.000
_cell.length_b   1.000
_cell.length_c   1.000
_cell.angle_alpha   90.00
_cell.angle_beta   90.00
_cell.angle_gamma   90.00
#
_symmetry.space_group_name_H-M   'P 1'
#
loop_
_entity.id
_entity.type
_entity.pdbx_description
1 polymer ?
#
loop_
_entity_poly.entity_id
_entity_poly.type
_entity_poly.pdbx_seq_one_letter_code
_entity_poly.pdbx_strand_id
1 'polypeptide(L)'
;MKTQWAAASARFNTTFVNNPFGHKCDVCNRLWVLRSLKPTKEKHLQWLNNTFPGEPMADFQLCEKGCYKTEFKWRDSISRLKGDVPRRSASASRAGPRRTFVYSDWP
;
A
#
# COMPACT_ATOMS: atom_id res chain seq x y z
N MET A 1 -16.06 21.49 -29.93
CA MET A 1 -16.43 20.30 -29.12
C MET A 1 -15.48 19.10 -29.25
N LYS A 2 -14.62 18.97 -30.28
CA LYS A 2 -13.72 17.80 -30.45
C LYS A 2 -12.58 17.68 -29.41
N THR A 3 -12.23 18.76 -28.73
CA THR A 3 -11.05 18.83 -27.83
C THR A 3 -11.25 18.18 -26.46
N GLN A 4 -12.49 18.17 -25.94
CA GLN A 4 -12.75 17.61 -24.61
C GLN A 4 -12.71 16.06 -24.60
N TRP A 5 -13.18 15.42 -25.67
CA TRP A 5 -13.10 13.96 -25.83
C TRP A 5 -11.69 13.45 -26.00
N ALA A 6 -10.87 14.16 -26.78
CA ALA A 6 -9.46 13.84 -26.92
C ALA A 6 -8.72 13.95 -25.57
N ALA A 7 -8.99 15.00 -24.79
CA ALA A 7 -8.40 15.17 -23.47
C ALA A 7 -8.85 14.11 -22.46
N ALA A 8 -10.13 13.74 -22.45
CA ALA A 8 -10.65 12.67 -21.60
C ALA A 8 -10.03 11.31 -21.94
N SER A 9 -9.93 10.98 -23.24
CA SER A 9 -9.32 9.75 -23.71
C SER A 9 -7.83 9.68 -23.34
N ALA A 10 -7.10 10.79 -23.46
CA ALA A 10 -5.70 10.86 -23.03
C ALA A 10 -5.53 10.63 -21.52
N ARG A 11 -6.42 11.21 -20.69
CA ARG A 11 -6.41 10.97 -19.24
C ARG A 11 -6.71 9.52 -18.88
N PHE A 12 -7.68 8.91 -19.56
CA PHE A 12 -7.99 7.49 -19.36
C PHE A 12 -6.79 6.61 -19.71
N ASN A 13 -6.21 6.79 -20.90
CA ASN A 13 -5.06 6.01 -21.33
C ASN A 13 -3.88 6.16 -20.38
N THR A 14 -3.56 7.37 -19.93
CA THR A 14 -2.45 7.59 -18.98
C THR A 14 -2.73 7.08 -17.56
N THR A 15 -3.99 6.94 -17.16
CA THR A 15 -4.34 6.51 -15.80
C THR A 15 -4.51 5.01 -15.69
N PHE A 16 -5.05 4.37 -16.73
CA PHE A 16 -5.46 2.96 -16.68
C PHE A 16 -4.73 2.08 -17.70
N VAL A 17 -4.44 2.57 -18.91
CA VAL A 17 -3.84 1.75 -19.98
C VAL A 17 -2.31 1.72 -19.84
N ASN A 18 -1.68 2.89 -19.77
CA ASN A 18 -0.22 3.06 -19.72
C ASN A 18 0.30 3.12 -18.28
N ASN A 19 -0.42 2.53 -17.33
CA ASN A 19 -0.11 2.57 -15.91
C ASN A 19 -0.29 1.17 -15.30
N PRO A 20 0.61 0.23 -15.64
CA PRO A 20 0.50 -1.16 -15.21
C PRO A 20 0.45 -1.29 -13.69
N PHE A 21 -0.35 -2.25 -13.22
CA PHE A 21 -0.38 -2.69 -11.83
C PHE A 21 0.66 -3.79 -11.59
N GLY A 22 1.06 -3.98 -10.32
CA GLY A 22 1.97 -5.05 -9.92
C GLY A 22 3.39 -4.57 -9.60
N HIS A 23 3.63 -3.26 -9.56
CA HIS A 23 4.92 -2.74 -9.12
C HIS A 23 4.98 -2.68 -7.59
N LYS A 24 6.07 -3.15 -7.00
CA LYS A 24 6.24 -3.20 -5.54
C LYS A 24 6.80 -1.88 -5.00
N CYS A 25 6.38 -1.53 -3.80
CA CYS A 25 7.10 -0.55 -2.97
C CYS A 25 8.18 -1.31 -2.17
N ASP A 26 9.45 -0.95 -2.32
CA ASP A 26 10.58 -1.66 -1.70
C ASP A 26 10.61 -1.58 -0.17
N VAL A 27 9.83 -0.65 0.37
CA VAL A 27 9.75 -0.40 1.79
C VAL A 27 8.59 -1.21 2.40
N CYS A 28 7.35 -1.05 1.90
CA CYS A 28 6.17 -1.71 2.49
C CYS A 28 5.76 -3.03 1.84
N ASN A 29 6.46 -3.47 0.79
CA ASN A 29 6.18 -4.67 0.00
C ASN A 29 4.74 -4.78 -0.54
N ARG A 30 3.98 -3.68 -0.57
CA ARG A 30 2.65 -3.64 -1.20
C ARG A 30 2.77 -3.37 -2.69
N LEU A 31 1.85 -3.94 -3.46
CA LEU A 31 1.72 -3.70 -4.89
C LEU A 31 0.96 -2.41 -5.17
N TRP A 32 1.44 -1.67 -6.17
CA TRP A 32 0.90 -0.41 -6.63
C TRP A 32 0.90 -0.37 -8.15
N VAL A 33 0.12 0.56 -8.70
CA VAL A 33 0.29 0.99 -10.08
C VAL A 33 1.56 1.82 -10.21
N LEU A 34 2.26 1.71 -11.35
CA LEU A 34 3.56 2.34 -11.58
C LEU A 34 3.59 3.82 -11.20
N ARG A 35 2.56 4.59 -11.58
CA ARG A 35 2.47 6.03 -11.32
C ARG A 35 2.40 6.40 -9.83
N SER A 36 1.94 5.46 -9.00
CA SER A 36 1.85 5.63 -7.54
C SER A 36 3.19 5.37 -6.84
N LEU A 37 4.21 4.92 -7.56
CA LEU A 37 5.56 4.80 -7.05
C LEU A 37 6.38 6.02 -7.43
N LYS A 38 7.29 6.40 -6.55
CA LYS A 38 8.25 7.48 -6.73
C LYS A 38 9.65 6.96 -6.48
N PRO A 39 10.64 7.37 -7.28
CA PRO A 39 12.02 7.07 -6.97
C PRO A 39 12.41 7.74 -5.66
N THR A 40 13.35 7.11 -4.98
CA THR A 40 13.93 7.63 -3.74
C THR A 40 14.65 8.95 -4.03
N LYS A 41 14.65 9.84 -3.04
CA LYS A 41 15.33 11.13 -3.05
C LYS A 41 16.28 11.21 -1.88
N GLU A 42 17.23 12.13 -1.93
CA GLU A 42 18.26 12.32 -0.91
C GLU A 42 17.69 12.45 0.52
N LYS A 43 16.60 13.20 0.69
CA LYS A 43 15.89 13.33 1.98
C LYS A 43 15.40 12.01 2.57
N HIS A 44 15.30 10.96 1.77
CA HIS A 44 14.87 9.64 2.21
C HIS A 44 16.02 8.70 2.56
N LEU A 45 17.24 9.00 2.09
CA LEU A 45 18.40 8.12 2.29
C LEU A 45 18.76 7.97 3.75
N GLN A 46 18.66 9.04 4.54
CA GLN A 46 19.02 9.01 5.97
C GLN A 46 18.18 7.99 6.75
N TRP A 47 16.85 8.02 6.62
CA TRP A 47 15.99 7.09 7.35
C TRP A 47 16.01 5.69 6.73
N LEU A 48 16.15 5.57 5.39
CA LEU A 48 16.31 4.28 4.73
C LEU A 48 17.60 3.59 5.20
N ASN A 49 18.71 4.30 5.33
CA ASN A 49 19.99 3.74 5.74
C ASN A 49 19.95 3.21 7.17
N ASN A 50 19.26 3.93 8.06
CA ASN A 50 19.03 3.48 9.43
C ASN A 50 18.19 2.20 9.52
N THR A 51 17.43 1.90 8.46
CA THR A 51 16.42 0.85 8.45
C THR A 51 16.88 -0.38 7.65
N PHE A 52 17.57 -0.14 6.54
CA PHE A 52 18.06 -1.10 5.56
C PHE A 52 19.56 -0.85 5.33
N PRO A 53 20.41 -1.12 6.33
CA PRO A 53 21.84 -0.88 6.20
C PRO A 53 22.45 -1.79 5.11
N GLY A 54 23.23 -1.20 4.21
CA GLY A 54 23.95 -1.95 3.16
C GLY A 54 23.15 -2.26 1.88
N GLU A 55 21.88 -1.86 1.81
CA GLU A 55 21.06 -2.00 0.60
C GLU A 55 21.25 -0.82 -0.37
N PRO A 56 21.16 -1.02 -1.70
CA PRO A 56 21.24 0.05 -2.69
C PRO A 56 19.95 0.87 -2.73
N MET A 57 19.78 1.75 -1.74
CA MET A 57 18.58 2.58 -1.54
C MET A 57 18.32 3.60 -2.65
N ALA A 58 19.30 3.87 -3.52
CA ALA A 58 19.13 4.78 -4.65
C ALA A 58 18.07 4.30 -5.65
N ASP A 59 17.94 2.98 -5.79
CA ASP A 59 17.03 2.35 -6.76
C ASP A 59 15.64 2.05 -6.17
N PHE A 60 15.44 2.36 -4.89
CA PHE A 60 14.19 2.04 -4.21
C PHE A 60 13.02 2.85 -4.79
N GLN A 61 11.91 2.16 -5.01
CA GLN A 61 10.62 2.73 -5.37
C GLN A 61 9.69 2.79 -4.15
N LEU A 62 9.24 4.00 -3.85
CA LEU A 62 8.42 4.30 -2.68
C LEU A 62 6.99 4.64 -3.08
N CYS A 63 6.00 4.10 -2.36
CA CYS A 63 4.61 4.47 -2.62
C CYS A 63 4.30 5.91 -2.19
N GLU A 64 3.71 6.68 -3.10
CA GLU A 64 3.46 8.12 -2.98
C GLU A 64 2.60 8.46 -1.74
N LYS A 65 1.60 7.62 -1.47
CA LYS A 65 0.60 7.85 -0.41
C LYS A 65 1.03 7.34 0.97
N GLY A 66 2.19 6.69 1.07
CA GLY A 66 2.71 6.12 2.31
C GLY A 66 4.18 6.46 2.50
N CYS A 67 5.04 5.54 2.08
CA CYS A 67 6.48 5.55 2.33
C CYS A 67 7.22 6.78 1.79
N TYR A 68 6.70 7.42 0.73
CA TYR A 68 7.33 8.63 0.16
C TYR A 68 7.00 9.91 0.95
N LYS A 69 5.82 10.00 1.57
CA LYS A 69 5.40 11.23 2.28
C LYS A 69 5.69 11.17 3.77
N THR A 70 5.58 10.00 4.39
CA THR A 70 5.73 9.85 5.83
C THR A 70 6.49 8.57 6.18
N GLU A 71 7.53 8.72 7.01
CA GLU A 71 8.22 7.59 7.62
C GLU A 71 7.29 6.79 8.57
N PHE A 72 6.31 7.48 9.14
CA PHE A 72 5.44 6.97 10.22
C PHE A 72 4.50 5.84 9.81
N LYS A 73 3.84 5.96 8.66
CA LYS A 73 2.83 4.96 8.25
C LYS A 73 3.45 3.59 7.95
N TRP A 74 4.74 3.61 7.64
CA TRP A 74 5.52 2.42 7.38
C TRP A 74 6.06 1.77 8.66
N ARG A 75 6.57 2.54 9.63
CA ARG A 75 7.00 1.98 10.93
C ARG A 75 5.89 1.13 11.55
N ASP A 76 4.64 1.62 11.57
CA ASP A 76 3.49 0.84 12.06
C ASP A 76 3.28 -0.49 11.31
N SER A 77 3.60 -0.53 10.01
CA SER A 77 3.46 -1.74 9.20
C SER A 77 4.60 -2.73 9.47
N ILE A 78 5.83 -2.26 9.68
CA ILE A 78 6.97 -3.10 10.07
C ILE A 78 6.86 -3.61 11.49
N SER A 79 6.46 -2.77 12.45
CA SER A 79 6.32 -3.21 13.84
C SER A 79 5.25 -4.31 13.96
N ARG A 80 4.25 -4.34 13.06
CA ARG A 80 3.32 -5.48 12.93
C ARG A 80 3.96 -6.74 12.34
N LEU A 81 4.89 -6.60 11.39
CA LEU A 81 5.59 -7.73 10.78
C LEU A 81 6.69 -8.31 11.70
N LYS A 82 7.37 -7.46 12.48
CA LYS A 82 8.37 -7.85 13.47
C LYS A 82 7.78 -8.34 14.79
N GLY A 83 6.46 -8.20 14.99
CA GLY A 83 5.77 -8.64 16.20
C GLY A 83 5.87 -7.68 17.39
N ASP A 84 6.41 -6.47 17.17
CA ASP A 84 6.72 -5.48 18.23
C ASP A 84 5.48 -4.70 18.71
N VAL A 85 4.34 -4.78 18.02
CA VAL A 85 3.08 -4.14 18.45
C VAL A 85 2.15 -5.21 19.02
N PRO A 86 1.73 -5.11 20.29
CA PRO A 86 0.69 -5.98 20.82
C PRO A 86 -0.53 -5.90 19.91
N ARG A 87 -0.95 -7.05 19.38
CA ARG A 87 -2.23 -7.17 18.68
C ARG A 87 -3.27 -6.52 19.59
N ARG A 88 -3.88 -5.40 19.18
CA ARG A 88 -5.02 -4.86 19.92
C ARG A 88 -6.05 -5.97 19.90
N SER A 89 -6.14 -6.69 21.03
CA SER A 89 -7.20 -7.64 21.29
C SER A 89 -8.48 -6.89 21.00
N ALA A 90 -9.20 -7.31 19.95
CA ALA A 90 -10.54 -6.83 19.73
C ALA A 90 -11.26 -6.98 21.07
N SER A 91 -11.71 -5.85 21.62
CA SER A 91 -12.44 -5.78 22.87
C SER A 91 -13.47 -6.90 22.87
N ALA A 92 -13.42 -7.74 23.92
CA ALA A 92 -14.32 -8.84 24.14
C ALA A 92 -15.76 -8.37 23.95
N SER A 93 -16.29 -8.61 22.75
CA SER A 93 -17.67 -8.37 22.43
C SER A 93 -18.41 -9.62 22.89
N ARG A 94 -19.20 -9.41 23.95
CA ARG A 94 -20.04 -10.39 24.67
C ARG A 94 -20.46 -11.57 23.79
N ALA A 95 -20.18 -12.77 24.29
CA ALA A 95 -20.72 -14.01 23.76
C ALA A 95 -22.25 -13.95 23.75
N GLY A 96 -22.83 -13.73 22.57
CA GLY A 96 -24.22 -14.07 22.28
C GLY A 96 -24.27 -15.44 21.61
N PRO A 97 -25.29 -16.27 21.84
CA PRO A 97 -25.32 -17.64 21.32
C PRO A 97 -25.31 -17.67 19.78
N ARG A 98 -24.42 -18.49 19.20
CA ARG A 98 -24.40 -18.82 17.78
C ARG A 98 -25.68 -19.57 17.42
N ARG A 99 -26.59 -18.94 16.66
CA ARG A 99 -27.54 -19.68 15.83
C ARG A 99 -26.76 -20.30 14.67
N THR A 100 -26.65 -21.62 14.66
CA THR A 100 -26.25 -22.38 13.48
C THR A 100 -27.40 -22.36 12.47
N PHE A 101 -27.20 -21.68 11.34
CA PHE A 101 -28.11 -21.75 10.21
C PHE A 101 -27.80 -23.03 9.44
N VAL A 102 -28.72 -24.00 9.47
CA VAL A 102 -28.63 -25.21 8.64
C VAL A 102 -29.17 -24.83 7.26
N TYR A 103 -28.35 -25.00 6.23
CA TYR A 103 -28.73 -24.81 4.83
C TYR A 103 -29.48 -26.07 4.36
N SER A 104 -30.78 -26.11 4.58
CA SER A 104 -31.68 -27.09 3.97
C SER A 104 -33.02 -26.38 3.81
N ASP A 105 -33.61 -26.49 2.63
CA ASP A 105 -34.86 -25.86 2.18
C ASP A 105 -34.69 -24.46 1.55
N TRP A 106 -34.34 -24.49 0.26
CA TRP A 106 -34.87 -23.53 -0.71
C TRP A 106 -35.65 -24.30 -1.79
N PRO A 107 -36.78 -23.76 -2.27
CA PRO A 107 -37.75 -24.42 -3.15
C PRO A 107 -37.24 -24.67 -4.57
#